data_AF-A0A352DSK4-F1
#
_entry.id   AF-A0A352DSK4-F1
#
_cell.length_a   1.000
_cell.length_b   1.000
_cell.length_c   1.000
_cell.angle_alpha   90.00
_cell.angle_beta   90.00
_cell.angle_gamma   90.00
#
_symmetry.space_group_name_H-M   'P 1'
#
loop_
_entity.id
_entity.type
_entity.pdbx_description
1 polymer ?
#
loop_
_entity_poly.entity_id
_entity_poly.type
_entity_poly.pdbx_seq_one_letter_code
_entity_poly.pdbx_strand_id
1 'polypeptide(L)'
;MSHGDRLDAIVVGAGLAGLACARQLFRAGRRVVVIEADDRVGGRVATETVEGFRIDRGFQVYNDAYPEGRRQLDLDALALGRFDAGALVADGGRLSPIADPWREPLTALAGLLRGTVGMADGLRVARLRHDAVRDWRGGRLDPDAPSSAPEATTREALAARGFSPGFVRRFFEPFFGGVFLERSLDTSSTIFLFDFAMFALGRACLPR
;
A
#
# COMPACT_ATOMS: atom_id res chain seq x y z
N MET A 1 34.73 -27.67 28.64
CA MET A 1 33.39 -27.05 28.70
C MET A 1 33.27 -26.14 27.48
N SER A 2 32.55 -26.57 26.43
CA SER A 2 32.41 -25.76 25.21
C SER A 2 31.61 -24.51 25.53
N HIS A 3 32.10 -23.35 25.11
CA HIS A 3 31.32 -22.11 25.05
C HIS A 3 30.01 -22.40 24.33
N GLY A 4 28.90 -22.50 25.07
CA GLY A 4 27.57 -22.65 24.50
C GLY A 4 27.36 -21.57 23.45
N ASP A 5 26.77 -21.94 22.32
CA ASP A 5 26.61 -21.09 21.14
C ASP A 5 25.92 -19.76 21.47
N ARG A 6 26.73 -18.73 21.75
CA ARG A 6 26.27 -17.38 22.12
C ARG A 6 25.48 -16.73 20.99
N LEU A 7 24.17 -16.58 21.16
CA LEU A 7 23.33 -15.83 20.24
C LEU A 7 23.86 -14.39 20.06
N ASP A 8 23.83 -13.89 18.82
CA ASP A 8 24.21 -12.51 18.48
C ASP A 8 23.02 -11.56 18.63
N ALA A 9 21.79 -12.04 18.41
CA ALA A 9 20.57 -11.26 18.56
C ALA A 9 19.35 -12.10 18.95
N ILE A 10 18.41 -11.45 19.65
CA ILE A 10 17.07 -11.96 19.93
C ILE A 10 16.08 -11.02 19.25
N VAL A 11 15.22 -11.55 18.40
CA VAL A 11 14.13 -10.80 17.76
C VAL A 11 12.83 -11.17 18.47
N VAL A 12 12.12 -10.16 18.98
CA VAL A 12 10.84 -10.34 19.67
C VAL A 12 9.70 -10.04 18.69
N GLY A 13 8.86 -11.04 18.45
CA GLY A 13 7.77 -11.05 17.47
C GLY A 13 8.16 -11.71 16.14
N ALA A 14 7.40 -12.71 15.72
CA ALA A 14 7.50 -13.39 14.43
C ALA A 14 6.47 -12.87 13.41
N GLY A 15 6.11 -11.58 13.47
CA GLY A 15 5.41 -10.89 12.39
C GLY A 15 6.34 -10.55 11.20
N LEU A 16 5.81 -9.91 10.16
CA LEU A 16 6.60 -9.55 8.96
C LEU A 16 7.90 -8.81 9.27
N ALA A 17 7.86 -7.82 10.16
CA ALA A 17 9.05 -7.02 10.52
C ALA A 17 10.11 -7.88 11.23
N GLY A 18 9.70 -8.70 12.21
CA GLY A 18 10.61 -9.57 12.95
C GLY A 18 11.21 -10.67 12.08
N LEU A 19 10.40 -11.31 11.23
CA LEU A 19 10.88 -12.32 10.28
C LEU A 19 11.84 -11.71 9.23
N ALA A 20 11.54 -10.52 8.72
CA ALA A 20 12.43 -9.80 7.80
C ALA A 20 13.76 -9.44 8.48
N CYS A 21 13.72 -8.90 9.71
CA CYS A 21 14.90 -8.57 10.51
C CYS A 21 15.76 -9.81 10.78
N ALA A 22 15.14 -10.88 11.30
CA ALA A 22 15.83 -12.13 11.60
C ALA A 22 16.48 -12.74 10.35
N ARG A 23 15.78 -12.72 9.21
CA ARG A 23 16.34 -13.19 7.94
C ARG A 23 17.53 -12.34 7.47
N GLN A 24 17.48 -11.02 7.62
CA GLN A 24 18.59 -10.16 7.25
C GLN A 24 19.82 -10.42 8.14
N LEU A 25 19.63 -10.53 9.46
CA LEU A 25 20.69 -10.86 10.41
C LEU A 25 21.28 -12.25 10.14
N PHE A 26 20.44 -13.24 9.89
CA PHE A 26 20.85 -14.59 9.53
C PHE A 26 21.68 -14.61 8.24
N ARG A 27 21.24 -13.91 7.19
CA ARG A 27 22.01 -13.74 5.94
C ARG A 27 23.35 -13.04 6.14
N ALA A 28 23.47 -12.20 7.16
CA ALA A 28 24.72 -11.56 7.56
C ALA A 28 25.60 -12.47 8.46
N GLY A 29 25.27 -13.76 8.61
CA GLY A 29 26.05 -14.73 9.37
C GLY A 29 25.86 -14.63 10.89
N ARG A 30 24.81 -13.95 11.36
CA ARG A 30 24.50 -13.81 12.80
C ARG A 30 23.68 -14.97 13.30
N ARG A 31 23.94 -15.41 14.52
CA ARG A 31 23.10 -16.37 15.25
C ARG A 31 21.94 -15.64 15.89
N VAL A 32 20.74 -15.91 15.41
CA VAL A 32 19.53 -15.19 15.81
C VAL A 32 18.49 -16.19 16.31
N VAL A 33 17.80 -15.83 17.38
CA VAL A 33 16.57 -16.51 17.79
C VAL A 33 15.40 -15.53 17.62
N VAL A 34 14.27 -16.04 17.14
CA VAL A 34 13.01 -15.30 17.08
C VAL A 34 12.09 -15.89 18.15
N ILE A 35 11.50 -15.04 18.98
CA ILE A 35 10.54 -15.44 20.00
C ILE A 35 9.19 -14.82 19.64
N GLU A 36 8.15 -15.63 19.62
CA GLU A 36 6.77 -15.22 19.38
C GLU A 36 5.92 -15.65 20.57
N ALA A 37 4.95 -14.82 20.94
CA ALA A 37 4.02 -15.11 22.02
C ALA A 37 2.84 -15.97 21.53
N ASP A 38 2.45 -15.81 20.27
CA ASP A 38 1.44 -16.65 19.61
C ASP A 38 1.96 -18.07 19.29
N ASP A 39 1.04 -18.99 19.04
CA ASP A 39 1.31 -20.37 18.61
C ASP A 39 1.73 -20.50 17.13
N ARG A 40 1.78 -19.37 16.42
CA ARG A 40 2.09 -19.29 14.99
C ARG A 40 2.89 -18.04 14.65
N VAL A 41 3.57 -18.10 13.52
CA VAL A 41 4.24 -16.95 12.91
C VAL A 41 3.27 -16.14 12.03
N GLY A 42 3.72 -14.97 11.56
CA GLY A 42 3.03 -14.10 10.61
C GLY A 42 2.42 -12.84 11.25
N GLY A 43 2.17 -12.86 12.56
CA GLY A 43 1.54 -11.75 13.28
C GLY A 43 0.16 -11.45 12.70
N ARG A 44 -0.09 -10.19 12.30
CA ARG A 44 -1.35 -9.75 11.68
C ARG A 44 -1.62 -10.33 10.29
N VAL A 45 -0.58 -10.76 9.57
CA VAL A 45 -0.74 -11.41 8.26
C VAL A 45 -1.06 -12.87 8.51
N ALA A 46 -2.35 -13.19 8.52
CA ALA A 46 -2.82 -14.53 8.85
C ALA A 46 -4.17 -14.80 8.21
N THR A 47 -4.30 -15.99 7.65
CA THR A 47 -5.55 -16.51 7.09
C THR A 47 -5.96 -17.73 7.90
N GLU A 48 -7.21 -17.77 8.33
CA GLU A 48 -7.83 -18.92 8.97
C GLU A 48 -8.82 -19.59 8.02
N THR A 49 -9.04 -20.88 8.20
CA THR A 49 -10.11 -21.60 7.48
C THR A 49 -11.27 -21.84 8.43
N VAL A 50 -12.42 -21.23 8.15
CA VAL A 50 -13.64 -21.35 8.95
C VAL A 50 -14.75 -21.83 8.02
N GLU A 51 -15.31 -23.01 8.29
CA GLU A 51 -16.40 -23.59 7.48
C GLU A 51 -16.12 -23.65 5.97
N GLY A 52 -14.86 -23.90 5.60
CA GLY A 52 -14.42 -23.94 4.19
C GLY A 52 -14.13 -22.58 3.56
N PHE A 53 -14.32 -21.48 4.29
CA PHE A 53 -13.94 -20.14 3.88
C PHE A 53 -12.56 -19.75 4.41
N ARG A 54 -11.77 -19.05 3.60
CA ARG A 54 -10.52 -18.41 4.01
C ARG A 54 -10.81 -17.00 4.51
N ILE A 55 -10.49 -16.73 5.77
CA ILE A 55 -10.76 -15.45 6.44
C ILE A 55 -9.44 -14.86 6.91
N ASP A 56 -9.11 -13.66 6.44
CA ASP A 56 -7.93 -12.93 6.91
C ASP A 56 -8.24 -12.22 8.22
N ARG A 57 -7.33 -12.32 9.20
CA ARG A 57 -7.45 -11.64 10.50
C ARG A 57 -7.38 -10.10 10.39
N GLY A 58 -6.97 -9.58 9.23
CA GLY A 58 -6.91 -8.16 8.95
C GLY A 58 -7.21 -7.87 7.49
N PHE A 59 -7.42 -6.59 7.16
CA PHE A 59 -7.58 -6.15 5.78
C PHE A 59 -6.20 -6.04 5.11
N GLN A 60 -5.69 -7.13 4.54
CA GLN A 60 -4.37 -7.13 3.91
C GLN A 60 -4.41 -7.76 2.53
N VAL A 61 -4.64 -6.91 1.52
CA VAL A 61 -4.22 -7.20 0.15
C VAL A 61 -2.78 -6.72 -0.05
N TYR A 62 -1.97 -7.51 -0.73
CA TYR A 62 -0.59 -7.16 -1.03
C TYR A 62 -0.51 -6.39 -2.36
N ASN A 63 0.17 -5.25 -2.40
CA ASN A 63 0.49 -4.58 -3.66
C ASN A 63 1.86 -5.04 -4.17
N ASP A 64 1.91 -5.59 -5.38
CA ASP A 64 3.12 -6.20 -5.95
C ASP A 64 4.14 -5.20 -6.54
N ALA A 65 3.87 -3.91 -6.45
CA ALA A 65 4.85 -2.86 -6.73
C ALA A 65 5.71 -2.49 -5.50
N TYR A 66 5.30 -2.85 -4.27
CA TYR A 66 6.07 -2.49 -3.07
C TYR A 66 7.49 -3.08 -3.12
N PRO A 67 8.54 -2.25 -3.07
CA PRO A 67 9.92 -2.68 -3.22
C PRO A 67 10.36 -3.66 -2.14
N GLU A 68 9.93 -3.44 -0.90
CA GLU A 68 10.30 -4.25 0.27
C GLU A 68 9.82 -5.68 0.06
N GLY A 69 8.61 -5.88 -0.46
CA GLY A 69 8.11 -7.21 -0.76
C GLY A 69 8.98 -7.95 -1.76
N ARG A 70 9.50 -7.30 -2.80
CA ARG A 70 10.44 -7.91 -3.76
C ARG A 70 11.81 -8.21 -3.17
N ARG A 71 12.28 -7.40 -2.21
CA ARG A 71 13.55 -7.64 -1.50
C ARG A 71 13.44 -8.79 -0.50
N GLN A 72 12.24 -9.03 0.00
CA GLN A 72 11.98 -9.92 1.13
C GLN A 72 11.26 -11.22 0.71
N LEU A 73 10.56 -11.28 -0.40
CA LEU A 73 9.71 -12.42 -0.76
C LEU A 73 10.06 -12.95 -2.14
N ASP A 74 9.90 -14.25 -2.31
CA ASP A 74 9.84 -14.87 -3.64
C ASP A 74 8.41 -14.72 -4.16
N LEU A 75 8.16 -13.67 -4.95
CA LEU A 75 6.81 -13.36 -5.43
C LEU A 75 6.29 -14.39 -6.45
N ASP A 76 7.18 -15.09 -7.14
CA ASP A 76 6.81 -16.11 -8.11
C ASP A 76 6.31 -17.37 -7.38
N ALA A 77 6.99 -17.75 -6.30
CA ALA A 77 6.56 -18.85 -5.44
C ALA A 77 5.20 -18.60 -4.75
N LEU A 78 4.80 -17.33 -4.56
CA LEU A 78 3.50 -16.97 -3.98
C LEU A 78 2.31 -17.10 -4.96
N ALA A 79 2.58 -17.33 -6.25
CA ALA A 79 1.56 -17.54 -7.28
C ALA A 79 0.41 -16.52 -7.23
N LEU A 80 0.74 -15.23 -7.07
CA LEU A 80 -0.20 -14.16 -6.74
C LEU A 80 -1.43 -14.11 -7.66
N GLY A 81 -2.62 -14.26 -7.08
CA GLY A 81 -3.89 -13.87 -7.69
C GLY A 81 -4.05 -12.36 -7.63
N ARG A 82 -4.53 -11.74 -8.73
CA ARG A 82 -4.60 -10.29 -8.90
C ARG A 82 -6.04 -9.84 -8.98
N PHE A 83 -6.39 -8.78 -8.24
CA PHE A 83 -7.67 -8.11 -8.38
C PHE A 83 -7.66 -7.14 -9.57
N ASP A 84 -8.85 -6.81 -10.06
CA ASP A 84 -9.04 -5.76 -11.05
C ASP A 84 -8.73 -4.38 -10.45
N ALA A 85 -8.14 -3.52 -11.26
CA ALA A 85 -7.75 -2.18 -10.82
C ALA A 85 -8.94 -1.21 -10.94
N GLY A 86 -9.44 -0.75 -9.81
CA GLY A 86 -10.50 0.24 -9.76
C GLY A 86 -11.13 0.35 -8.36
N ALA A 87 -12.17 1.16 -8.28
CA ALA A 87 -12.99 1.32 -7.08
C ALA A 87 -14.47 1.44 -7.48
N LEU A 88 -15.36 1.10 -6.56
CA LEU A 88 -16.77 1.45 -6.66
C LEU A 88 -17.04 2.61 -5.70
N VAL A 89 -17.52 3.75 -6.22
CA VAL A 89 -17.94 4.87 -5.39
C VAL A 89 -19.42 4.74 -5.11
N ALA A 90 -19.76 4.65 -3.83
CA ALA A 90 -21.12 4.69 -3.34
C ALA A 90 -21.54 6.14 -3.10
N ASP A 91 -22.57 6.61 -3.81
CA ASP A 91 -23.16 7.94 -3.63
C ASP A 91 -24.69 7.85 -3.73
N GLY A 92 -25.39 8.20 -2.65
CA GLY A 92 -26.86 8.19 -2.59
C GLY A 92 -27.50 6.84 -2.96
N GLY A 93 -26.86 5.72 -2.61
CA GLY A 93 -27.32 4.36 -2.94
C GLY A 93 -26.96 3.87 -4.35
N ARG A 94 -26.28 4.69 -5.16
CA ARG A 94 -25.74 4.27 -6.47
C ARG A 94 -24.27 3.89 -6.33
N LEU A 95 -23.90 2.75 -6.90
CA LEU A 95 -22.50 2.35 -7.08
C LEU A 95 -22.04 2.75 -8.48
N SER A 96 -21.05 3.63 -8.56
CA SER A 96 -20.42 4.05 -9.81
C SER A 96 -18.98 3.51 -9.88
N PRO A 97 -18.63 2.73 -10.91
CA PRO A 97 -17.25 2.27 -11.08
C PRO A 97 -16.32 3.43 -11.48
N ILE A 98 -15.17 3.47 -10.82
CA ILE A 98 -14.00 4.24 -11.23
C ILE A 98 -12.92 3.24 -11.62
N ALA A 99 -12.60 3.19 -12.90
CA ALA A 99 -11.56 2.34 -13.45
C ALA A 99 -10.25 3.12 -13.58
N ASP A 100 -9.11 2.42 -13.49
CA ASP A 100 -7.80 3.01 -13.81
C ASP A 100 -7.72 3.32 -15.32
N PRO A 101 -7.65 4.59 -15.75
CA PRO A 101 -7.61 4.94 -17.17
C PRO A 101 -6.44 4.34 -17.95
N TRP A 102 -5.37 3.93 -17.29
CA TRP A 102 -4.20 3.31 -17.94
C TRP A 102 -4.32 1.80 -18.11
N ARG A 103 -5.21 1.15 -17.36
CA ARG A 103 -5.43 -0.31 -17.43
C ARG A 103 -6.74 -0.65 -18.12
N GLU A 104 -7.73 0.20 -17.90
CA GLU A 104 -9.13 0.05 -18.32
C GLU A 104 -9.62 1.36 -18.98
N PRO A 105 -9.01 1.79 -20.11
CA PRO A 105 -9.23 3.11 -20.70
C PRO A 105 -10.68 3.35 -21.14
N LEU A 106 -11.38 2.33 -21.65
CA LEU A 106 -12.77 2.44 -22.09
C LEU A 106 -13.73 2.63 -20.91
N THR A 107 -13.51 1.87 -19.82
CA THR A 107 -14.31 1.97 -18.59
C THR A 107 -14.08 3.31 -17.89
N ALA A 108 -12.84 3.80 -17.87
CA ALA A 108 -12.52 5.12 -17.34
C ALA A 108 -13.14 6.27 -18.16
N LEU A 109 -13.13 6.15 -19.49
CA LEU A 109 -13.80 7.11 -20.38
C LEU A 109 -15.32 7.12 -20.14
N ALA A 110 -15.94 5.96 -19.93
CA ALA A 110 -17.35 5.87 -19.56
C ALA A 110 -17.64 6.51 -18.19
N GLY A 111 -16.73 6.39 -17.21
CA GLY A 111 -16.84 7.05 -15.91
C GLY A 111 -16.77 8.58 -15.97
N LEU A 112 -15.90 9.12 -16.84
CA LEU A 112 -15.82 10.55 -17.16
C LEU A 112 -17.11 11.05 -17.83
N LEU A 113 -17.61 10.33 -18.84
CA LEU A 113 -18.87 10.68 -19.53
C LEU A 113 -20.10 10.63 -18.61
N ARG A 114 -20.08 9.77 -17.59
CA ARG A 114 -21.13 9.69 -16.55
C ARG A 114 -21.01 10.76 -15.47
N GLY A 115 -20.03 11.67 -15.57
CA GLY A 115 -19.82 12.76 -14.61
C GLY A 115 -19.33 12.29 -13.24
N THR A 116 -18.83 11.06 -13.13
CA THR A 116 -18.33 10.51 -11.85
C THR A 116 -17.00 11.16 -11.45
N VAL A 117 -16.20 11.58 -12.44
CA VAL A 117 -15.00 12.40 -12.29
C VAL A 117 -15.15 13.60 -13.21
N GLY A 118 -15.03 14.82 -12.69
CA GLY A 118 -15.03 16.03 -13.54
C GLY A 118 -13.78 16.07 -14.42
N MET A 119 -13.88 16.53 -15.67
CA MET A 119 -12.77 16.53 -16.64
C MET A 119 -11.49 17.17 -16.09
N ALA A 120 -11.61 18.30 -15.38
CA ALA A 120 -10.48 18.99 -14.76
C ALA A 120 -9.81 18.15 -13.67
N ASP A 121 -10.59 17.52 -12.78
CA ASP A 121 -10.04 16.64 -11.73
C ASP A 121 -9.45 15.35 -12.33
N GLY A 122 -10.03 14.83 -13.41
CA GLY A 122 -9.45 13.70 -14.16
C GLY A 122 -8.07 14.02 -14.74
N LEU A 123 -7.89 15.20 -15.35
CA LEU A 123 -6.58 15.67 -15.81
C LEU A 123 -5.59 15.88 -14.66
N ARG A 124 -6.05 16.36 -13.50
CA ARG A 124 -5.21 16.50 -12.31
C ARG A 124 -4.78 15.14 -11.74
N VAL A 125 -5.66 14.15 -11.73
CA VAL A 125 -5.30 12.76 -11.38
C VAL A 125 -4.26 12.21 -12.34
N ALA A 126 -4.41 12.45 -13.65
CA ALA A 126 -3.45 12.04 -14.66
C ALA A 126 -2.06 12.64 -14.41
N ARG A 127 -2.02 13.95 -14.14
CA ARG A 127 -0.78 14.66 -13.81
C ARG A 127 -0.17 14.17 -12.49
N LEU A 128 -0.98 14.00 -11.45
CA LEU A 128 -0.56 13.46 -10.15
C LEU A 128 0.09 12.08 -10.33
N ARG A 129 -0.54 11.19 -11.11
CA ARG A 129 0.00 9.87 -11.44
C ARG A 129 1.35 9.98 -12.13
N HIS A 130 1.44 10.81 -13.17
CA HIS A 130 2.68 11.01 -13.90
C HIS A 130 3.81 11.50 -12.98
N ASP A 131 3.54 12.54 -12.20
CA ASP A 131 4.53 13.16 -11.31
C ASP A 131 4.98 12.17 -10.23
N ALA A 132 4.05 11.49 -9.54
CA ALA A 132 4.36 10.52 -8.49
C ALA A 132 5.21 9.36 -9.02
N VAL A 133 4.85 8.77 -10.17
CA VAL A 133 5.60 7.67 -10.79
C VAL A 133 6.97 8.13 -11.28
N ARG A 134 7.06 9.33 -11.86
CA ARG A 134 8.32 9.91 -12.34
C ARG A 134 9.27 10.21 -11.18
N ASP A 135 8.75 10.73 -10.08
CA ASP A 135 9.54 11.08 -8.90
C ASP A 135 10.00 9.83 -8.15
N TRP A 136 9.14 8.80 -8.03
CA TRP A 136 9.51 7.47 -7.56
C TRP A 136 10.63 6.84 -8.39
N ARG A 137 10.45 6.72 -9.71
CA ARG A 137 11.47 6.13 -10.60
C ARG A 137 12.77 6.94 -10.64
N GLY A 138 12.67 8.25 -10.40
CA GLY A 138 13.81 9.16 -10.35
C GLY A 138 14.51 9.23 -8.99
N GLY A 139 14.09 8.44 -7.99
CA GLY A 139 14.67 8.45 -6.65
C GLY A 139 14.45 9.75 -5.88
N ARG A 140 13.48 10.58 -6.29
CA ARG A 140 13.11 11.83 -5.60
C ARG A 140 12.05 11.63 -4.52
N LEU A 141 11.51 10.42 -4.44
CA LEU A 141 10.45 10.04 -3.50
C LEU A 141 10.94 8.84 -2.69
N ASP A 142 11.27 9.10 -1.44
CA ASP A 142 11.76 8.11 -0.48
C ASP A 142 10.89 8.19 0.78
N PRO A 143 10.02 7.20 1.03
CA PRO A 143 9.16 7.18 2.22
C PRO A 143 9.93 6.89 3.52
N ASP A 144 11.16 6.37 3.43
CA ASP A 144 11.99 6.00 4.58
C ASP A 144 13.03 7.08 4.92
N ALA A 145 13.15 8.12 4.10
CA ALA A 145 14.11 9.20 4.31
C ALA A 145 13.82 9.94 5.63
N PRO A 146 14.84 10.20 6.48
CA PRO A 146 14.65 11.02 7.68
C PRO A 146 14.22 12.43 7.28
N SER A 147 13.04 12.84 7.72
CA SER A 147 12.54 14.20 7.48
C SER A 147 12.69 15.04 8.75
N SER A 148 13.48 16.11 8.67
CA SER A 148 13.67 17.08 9.75
C SER A 148 12.88 18.38 9.53
N ALA A 149 12.15 18.50 8.41
CA ALA A 149 11.34 19.66 8.07
C ALA A 149 9.85 19.34 8.29
N PRO A 150 8.99 20.36 8.53
CA PRO A 150 7.55 20.15 8.53
C PRO A 150 7.12 19.66 7.14
N GLU A 151 6.63 18.42 7.07
CA GLU A 151 6.11 17.86 5.82
C GLU A 151 4.69 18.38 5.58
N ALA A 152 4.42 18.79 4.34
CA ALA A 152 3.05 19.11 3.95
C ALA A 152 2.17 17.86 4.10
N THR A 153 0.97 18.05 4.63
CA THR A 153 -0.06 17.01 4.70
C THR A 153 -0.54 16.62 3.30
N THR A 154 -1.13 15.43 3.19
CA THR A 154 -1.80 14.98 1.96
C THR A 154 -2.88 15.97 1.52
N ARG A 155 -3.65 16.51 2.46
CA ARG A 155 -4.68 17.54 2.18
C ARG A 155 -4.09 18.80 1.56
N GLU A 156 -3.03 19.35 2.15
CA GLU A 156 -2.35 20.54 1.63
C GLU A 156 -1.76 20.28 0.23
N ALA A 157 -1.16 19.10 0.03
CA ALA A 157 -0.60 18.70 -1.24
C ALA A 157 -1.65 18.55 -2.36
N LEU A 158 -2.87 18.08 -2.03
CA LEU A 158 -3.99 18.03 -2.96
C LEU A 158 -4.54 19.42 -3.27
N ALA A 159 -4.68 20.28 -2.25
CA ALA A 159 -5.12 21.66 -2.43
C ALA A 159 -4.15 22.47 -3.30
N ALA A 160 -2.84 22.35 -3.07
CA ALA A 160 -1.81 22.99 -3.88
C ALA A 160 -1.81 22.55 -5.36
N ARG A 161 -2.29 21.33 -5.64
CA ARG A 161 -2.49 20.80 -7.01
C ARG A 161 -3.82 21.24 -7.64
N GLY A 162 -4.63 22.02 -6.93
CA GLY A 162 -5.87 22.60 -7.41
C GLY A 162 -7.04 21.63 -7.52
N PHE A 163 -6.99 20.48 -6.81
CA PHE A 163 -8.13 19.57 -6.75
C PHE A 163 -9.34 20.26 -6.12
N SER A 164 -10.53 20.00 -6.66
CA SER A 164 -11.75 20.58 -6.08
C SER A 164 -12.03 19.97 -4.70
N PRO A 165 -12.50 20.78 -3.69
CA PRO A 165 -12.85 20.24 -2.38
C PRO A 165 -13.92 19.13 -2.45
N GLY A 166 -14.84 19.24 -3.42
CA GLY A 166 -15.87 18.24 -3.67
C GLY A 166 -15.31 16.89 -4.16
N PHE A 167 -14.25 16.90 -4.98
CA PHE A 167 -13.59 15.68 -5.44
C PHE A 167 -12.71 15.07 -4.34
N VAL A 168 -11.99 15.90 -3.57
CA VAL A 168 -11.22 15.46 -2.40
C VAL A 168 -12.12 14.71 -1.43
N ARG A 169 -13.28 15.27 -1.08
CA ARG A 169 -14.25 14.63 -0.17
C ARG A 169 -14.86 13.34 -0.70
N ARG A 170 -15.11 13.24 -2.00
CA ARG A 170 -15.79 12.07 -2.60
C ARG A 170 -14.85 10.91 -2.93
N PHE A 171 -13.57 11.20 -3.21
CA PHE A 171 -12.61 10.20 -3.66
C PHE A 171 -11.43 10.05 -2.71
N PHE A 172 -10.65 11.11 -2.49
CA PHE A 172 -9.40 11.03 -1.72
C PHE A 172 -9.65 10.74 -0.24
N GLU A 173 -10.59 11.44 0.40
CA GLU A 173 -10.92 11.22 1.82
C GLU A 173 -11.36 9.78 2.14
N PRO A 174 -12.36 9.19 1.47
CA PRO A 174 -12.76 7.82 1.79
C PRO A 174 -11.71 6.78 1.38
N PHE A 175 -11.04 6.95 0.23
CA PHE A 175 -10.08 5.97 -0.25
C PHE A 175 -8.78 6.00 0.57
N PHE A 176 -8.10 7.15 0.62
CA PHE A 176 -6.85 7.27 1.38
C PHE A 176 -7.09 7.32 2.88
N GLY A 177 -8.28 7.73 3.33
CA GLY A 177 -8.65 7.54 4.73
C GLY A 177 -8.74 6.07 5.14
N GLY A 178 -9.17 5.19 4.23
CA GLY A 178 -9.10 3.74 4.43
C GLY A 178 -7.67 3.21 4.43
N VAL A 179 -6.80 3.75 3.56
CA VAL A 179 -5.37 3.35 3.49
C VAL A 179 -4.59 3.79 4.74
N PHE A 180 -4.78 5.03 5.18
CA PHE A 180 -4.07 5.62 6.31
C PHE A 180 -4.77 5.41 7.65
N LEU A 181 -5.98 4.84 7.64
CA LEU A 181 -6.83 4.66 8.83
C LEU A 181 -7.14 5.99 9.55
N GLU A 182 -7.34 7.06 8.77
CA GLU A 182 -7.72 8.39 9.25
C GLU A 182 -8.80 9.02 8.33
N ARG A 183 -9.30 10.22 8.65
CA ARG A 183 -10.26 10.94 7.77
C ARG A 183 -9.76 12.31 7.32
N SER A 184 -8.85 12.91 8.06
CA SER A 184 -8.38 14.28 7.84
C SER A 184 -7.37 14.39 6.72
N LEU A 185 -6.72 13.30 6.31
CA LEU A 185 -5.62 13.29 5.33
C LEU A 185 -4.42 14.12 5.84
N ASP A 186 -4.11 13.97 7.13
CA ASP A 186 -2.98 14.61 7.80
C ASP A 186 -1.68 13.85 7.53
N THR A 187 -1.77 12.60 7.05
CA THR A 187 -0.62 11.80 6.62
C THR A 187 0.26 12.59 5.67
N SER A 188 1.59 12.45 5.83
CA SER A 188 2.58 13.11 4.99
C SER A 188 2.30 12.95 3.51
N SER A 189 2.44 14.05 2.77
CA SER A 189 2.35 14.06 1.30
C SER A 189 3.40 13.17 0.64
N THR A 190 4.55 12.93 1.27
CA THR A 190 5.57 11.99 0.79
C THR A 190 5.03 10.56 0.81
N ILE A 191 4.48 10.12 1.94
CA ILE A 191 3.87 8.79 2.09
C ILE A 191 2.70 8.64 1.11
N PHE A 192 1.85 9.66 0.99
CA PHE A 192 0.77 9.65 0.02
C PHE A 192 1.23 9.53 -1.44
N LEU A 193 2.22 10.31 -1.86
CA LEU A 193 2.74 10.23 -3.21
C LEU A 193 3.39 8.87 -3.47
N PHE A 194 4.03 8.28 -2.46
CA PHE A 194 4.62 6.96 -2.55
C PHE A 194 3.55 5.90 -2.76
N ASP A 195 2.53 5.85 -1.90
CA ASP A 195 1.42 4.91 -2.04
C ASP A 195 0.65 5.12 -3.35
N PHE A 196 0.45 6.37 -3.77
CA PHE A 196 -0.17 6.68 -5.06
C PHE A 196 0.65 6.13 -6.23
N ALA A 197 1.98 6.23 -6.19
CA ALA A 197 2.86 5.63 -7.20
C ALA A 197 2.80 4.10 -7.16
N MET A 198 2.75 3.48 -5.98
CA MET A 198 2.64 2.03 -5.83
C MET A 198 1.30 1.51 -6.36
N PHE A 199 0.19 2.20 -6.09
CA PHE A 199 -1.12 1.88 -6.65
C PHE A 199 -1.15 2.05 -8.18
N ALA A 200 -0.46 3.05 -8.71
CA ALA A 200 -0.34 3.24 -10.15
C ALA A 200 0.47 2.10 -10.83
N LEU A 201 1.55 1.66 -10.20
CA LEU A 201 2.49 0.68 -10.77
C LEU A 201 2.05 -0.77 -10.57
N GLY A 202 1.48 -1.11 -9.42
CA GLY A 202 1.19 -2.48 -9.01
C GLY A 202 -0.30 -2.80 -8.92
N ARG A 203 -0.62 -4.06 -8.60
CA ARG A 203 -1.99 -4.55 -8.41
C ARG A 203 -2.15 -5.03 -6.97
N ALA A 204 -3.37 -4.88 -6.45
CA ALA A 204 -3.77 -5.60 -5.25
C ALA A 204 -3.80 -7.10 -5.56
N CYS A 205 -3.18 -7.89 -4.68
CA CYS A 205 -2.96 -9.31 -4.87
C CYS A 205 -3.18 -10.10 -3.57
N LEU A 206 -3.47 -11.39 -3.73
CA LEU A 206 -3.42 -12.38 -2.66
C LEU A 206 -2.60 -13.60 -3.12
N PRO A 207 -1.82 -14.23 -2.23
CA PRO A 207 -1.20 -15.51 -2.54
C PRO A 207 -2.27 -16.58 -2.77
N ARG A 208 -2.02 -17.49 -3.71
CA ARG A 208 -2.92 -18.61 -3.99
C ARG A 208 -2.69 -19.74 -3.00
#